data_AF-A0A4Y7RJQ5-F1
#
_entry.id   AF-A0A4Y7RJQ5-F1
#
_cell.length_a   1.000
_cell.length_b   1.000
_cell.length_c   1.000
_cell.angle_alpha   90.00
_cell.angle_beta   90.00
_cell.angle_gamma   90.00
#
_symmetry.space_group_name_H-M   'P 1'
#
loop_
_entity.id
_entity.type
_entity.pdbx_description
1 polymer ?
#
loop_
_entity_poly.entity_id
_entity_poly.type
_entity_poly.pdbx_seq_one_letter_code
_entity_poly.pdbx_strand_id
1 'polypeptide(L)'
;MQERLAKFGLTIHQEKTRLIEFGRFAAANRAERGEGKPETFDFLGFTHICATTRKNNRFTVRRKTIAKRLQGKARAVRVEIMRRRHEPVPEQGKWLRSVVQGHLNYYAVPGNKQSIDAFRTEVIKGWLHALRRRSRKSRSLTWERIKRLVTTWIPTAKILHPYPSRRLYVTNPR
;
A
#
# COMPACT_ATOMS: atom_id res chain seq x y z
N MET A 1 9.94 -21.38 22.45
CA MET A 1 10.48 -20.56 21.34
C MET A 1 11.84 -19.94 21.69
N GLN A 2 11.95 -19.26 22.85
CA GLN A 2 13.21 -18.65 23.32
C GLN A 2 14.35 -19.67 23.43
N GLU A 3 14.12 -20.81 24.08
CA GLU A 3 15.11 -21.90 24.18
C GLU A 3 15.55 -22.44 22.82
N ARG A 4 14.64 -22.55 21.85
CA ARG A 4 14.97 -22.99 20.49
C ARG A 4 15.84 -21.97 19.77
N LEU A 5 15.55 -20.68 19.90
CA LEU A 5 16.35 -19.61 19.28
C LEU A 5 17.73 -19.47 19.94
N ALA A 6 17.81 -19.69 21.26
CA ALA A 6 19.06 -19.68 22.01
C ALA A 6 20.04 -20.76 21.52
N LYS A 7 19.55 -21.94 21.09
CA LYS A 7 20.39 -22.98 20.44
C LYS A 7 21.09 -22.48 19.16
N PHE A 8 20.60 -21.41 18.55
CA PHE A 8 21.19 -20.77 17.37
C PHE A 8 21.85 -19.41 17.70
N GLY A 9 22.07 -19.08 18.98
CA GLY A 9 22.66 -17.81 19.40
C GLY A 9 21.78 -16.58 19.17
N LEU A 10 20.45 -16.74 19.09
CA LEU A 10 19.50 -15.67 18.83
C LEU A 10 18.62 -15.38 20.05
N THR A 11 18.37 -14.09 20.31
CA THR A 11 17.51 -13.62 21.41
C THR A 11 16.28 -12.89 20.88
N ILE A 12 15.15 -13.05 21.57
CA ILE A 12 13.91 -12.34 21.24
C ILE A 12 13.99 -10.89 21.74
N HIS A 13 13.65 -9.95 20.87
CA HIS A 13 13.51 -8.55 21.24
C HIS A 13 12.13 -8.33 21.88
N GLN A 14 12.10 -8.10 23.19
CA GLN A 14 10.88 -8.00 23.99
C GLN A 14 9.92 -6.91 23.47
N GLU A 15 10.43 -5.72 23.14
CA GLU A 15 9.55 -4.63 22.66
C GLU A 15 8.93 -4.88 21.27
N LYS A 16 9.55 -5.72 20.44
CA LYS A 16 9.09 -6.02 19.08
C LYS A 16 8.17 -7.24 19.03
N THR A 17 8.07 -7.97 20.13
CA THR A 17 7.39 -9.26 20.20
C THR A 17 6.25 -9.16 21.20
N ARG A 18 5.02 -9.32 20.73
CA ARG A 18 3.83 -9.35 21.58
C ARG A 18 2.85 -10.39 21.08
N LEU A 19 2.07 -10.95 22.00
CA LEU A 19 0.90 -11.76 21.65
C LEU A 19 -0.26 -10.83 21.30
N ILE A 20 -0.98 -11.19 20.25
CA ILE A 20 -2.16 -10.46 19.79
C ILE A 20 -3.30 -11.45 19.59
N GLU A 21 -4.50 -11.09 20.04
CA GLU A 21 -5.67 -11.88 19.71
C GLU A 21 -6.08 -11.60 18.26
N PHE A 22 -5.89 -12.59 17.39
CA PHE A 22 -6.10 -12.45 15.95
C PHE A 22 -6.73 -13.70 15.36
N GLY A 23 -7.82 -13.54 14.61
CA GLY A 23 -8.52 -14.67 13.98
C GLY A 23 -10.03 -14.47 13.90
N ARG A 24 -10.73 -15.52 13.47
CA ARG A 24 -12.18 -15.53 13.25
C ARG A 24 -12.99 -15.12 14.49
N PHE A 25 -12.53 -15.54 15.68
CA PHE A 25 -13.24 -15.34 16.95
C PHE A 25 -12.76 -14.12 17.73
N ALA A 26 -11.65 -13.49 17.33
CA ALA A 26 -11.03 -12.41 18.09
C ALA A 26 -11.98 -11.24 18.37
N ALA A 27 -12.84 -10.88 17.40
CA ALA A 27 -13.79 -9.79 17.59
C ALA A 27 -14.92 -10.15 18.57
N ALA A 28 -15.42 -11.38 18.54
CA ALA A 28 -16.50 -11.84 19.42
C ALA A 28 -15.99 -11.98 20.87
N ASN A 29 -14.88 -12.69 21.05
CA ASN A 29 -14.25 -12.89 22.35
C ASN A 29 -13.91 -11.57 23.06
N ARG A 30 -13.37 -10.58 22.33
CA ARG A 30 -13.08 -9.26 22.90
C ARG A 30 -14.34 -8.47 23.22
N ALA A 31 -15.41 -8.63 22.43
CA ALA A 31 -16.68 -7.97 22.72
C ALA A 31 -17.31 -8.51 24.01
N GLU A 32 -17.27 -9.83 24.23
CA GLU A 32 -17.72 -10.45 25.49
C GLU A 32 -16.97 -9.92 26.72
N ARG A 33 -15.67 -9.62 26.56
CA ARG A 33 -14.84 -9.02 27.63
C ARG A 33 -14.86 -7.48 27.68
N GLY A 34 -15.59 -6.81 26.78
CA GLY A 34 -15.61 -5.34 26.72
C GLY A 34 -14.33 -4.68 26.20
N GLU A 35 -13.43 -5.41 25.55
CA GLU A 35 -12.07 -4.98 25.15
C GLU A 35 -11.99 -4.30 23.77
N GLY A 36 -13.13 -3.96 23.18
CA GLY A 36 -13.22 -3.28 21.89
C GLY A 36 -12.72 -4.12 20.70
N LYS A 37 -12.21 -3.44 19.66
CA LYS A 37 -11.80 -4.09 18.41
C LYS A 37 -10.49 -4.89 18.59
N PRO A 38 -10.31 -6.00 17.86
CA PRO A 38 -9.04 -6.72 17.83
C PRO A 38 -7.87 -5.83 17.39
N GLU A 39 -6.72 -6.14 17.94
CA GLU A 39 -5.47 -5.47 17.59
C GLU A 39 -5.05 -5.72 16.14
N THR A 40 -4.14 -4.88 15.66
CA THR A 40 -3.55 -4.99 14.33
C THR A 40 -2.04 -5.16 14.44
N PHE A 41 -1.42 -5.69 13.39
CA PHE A 41 0.03 -5.82 13.31
C PHE A 41 0.56 -5.57 11.91
N ASP A 42 1.80 -5.12 11.85
CA ASP A 42 2.50 -4.83 10.61
C ASP A 42 3.40 -6.01 10.22
N PHE A 43 3.24 -6.51 8.99
CA PHE A 43 4.06 -7.58 8.45
C PHE A 43 4.17 -7.45 6.92
N LEU A 44 5.38 -7.64 6.37
CA LEU A 44 5.67 -7.57 4.93
C LEU A 44 5.06 -6.33 4.23
N GLY A 45 5.15 -5.16 4.87
CA GLY A 45 4.66 -3.91 4.28
C GLY A 45 3.15 -3.67 4.41
N PHE A 46 2.40 -4.57 5.06
CA PHE A 46 0.98 -4.44 5.30
C PHE A 46 0.63 -4.45 6.79
N THR A 47 -0.31 -3.60 7.17
CA THR A 47 -1.07 -3.73 8.41
C THR A 47 -2.17 -4.78 8.18
N HIS A 48 -2.16 -5.82 9.00
CA HIS A 48 -3.11 -6.93 8.98
C HIS A 48 -4.21 -6.68 10.01
N ILE A 49 -5.47 -6.84 9.57
CA ILE A 49 -6.65 -6.45 10.32
C ILE A 49 -7.67 -7.58 10.26
N CYS A 50 -8.22 -7.97 11.42
CA CYS A 50 -9.38 -8.84 11.49
C CYS A 50 -10.59 -8.11 10.90
N ALA A 51 -11.19 -8.67 9.85
CA ALA A 51 -12.32 -8.07 9.16
C ALA A 51 -13.32 -9.14 8.75
N THR A 52 -14.50 -8.70 8.30
CA THR A 52 -15.47 -9.55 7.62
C THR A 52 -15.66 -9.08 6.19
N THR A 53 -15.97 -10.03 5.31
CA THR A 53 -16.31 -9.74 3.92
C THR A 53 -17.71 -9.12 3.86
N ARG A 54 -17.92 -8.13 2.99
CA ARG A 54 -19.22 -7.45 2.84
C ARG A 54 -20.35 -8.37 2.37
N LYS A 55 -20.07 -9.35 1.51
CA LYS A 55 -21.11 -10.16 0.84
C LYS A 55 -21.76 -11.21 1.76
N ASN A 56 -20.99 -11.88 2.61
CA ASN A 56 -21.48 -13.02 3.40
C ASN A 56 -20.97 -13.02 4.85
N ASN A 57 -20.49 -11.86 5.33
CA ASN A 57 -19.98 -11.67 6.69
C ASN A 57 -18.93 -12.71 7.16
N ARG A 58 -18.24 -13.36 6.23
CA ARG A 58 -17.18 -14.33 6.57
C ARG A 58 -15.92 -13.62 7.01
N PHE A 59 -15.24 -14.21 7.98
CA PHE A 59 -13.94 -13.72 8.44
C PHE A 59 -12.94 -13.63 7.27
N THR A 60 -12.17 -12.56 7.25
CA THR A 60 -11.07 -12.35 6.31
C THR A 60 -9.98 -11.49 6.96
N VAL A 61 -8.75 -11.67 6.47
CA VAL A 61 -7.63 -10.83 6.86
C VAL A 61 -7.52 -9.68 5.87
N ARG A 62 -8.01 -8.50 6.26
CA ARG A 62 -7.84 -7.28 5.47
C ARG A 62 -6.40 -6.81 5.57
N ARG A 63 -5.80 -6.50 4.43
CA ARG A 63 -4.44 -5.94 4.32
C ARG A 63 -4.52 -4.50 3.86
N LYS A 64 -3.84 -3.62 4.59
CA LYS A 64 -3.67 -2.21 4.23
C LYS A 64 -2.18 -1.91 4.14
N THR A 65 -1.72 -1.16 3.14
CA THR A 65 -0.32 -0.68 3.13
C THR A 65 -0.04 0.06 4.43
N ILE A 66 1.10 -0.25 5.07
CA ILE A 66 1.54 0.46 6.28
C ILE A 66 1.60 1.96 5.98
N ALA A 67 0.88 2.77 6.77
CA ALA A 67 0.73 4.20 6.52
C ALA A 67 2.07 4.92 6.39
N LYS A 68 3.02 4.60 7.29
CA LYS A 68 4.39 5.14 7.27
C LYS A 68 5.12 4.80 5.96
N ARG A 69 4.97 3.57 5.44
CA ARG A 69 5.60 3.16 4.17
C ARG A 69 4.99 3.87 2.97
N LEU A 70 3.66 4.03 2.95
CA LEU A 70 2.97 4.77 1.90
C LEU A 70 3.44 6.23 1.87
N GLN A 71 3.42 6.90 3.03
CA GLN A 71 3.86 8.29 3.17
C GLN A 71 5.33 8.45 2.78
N GLY A 72 6.21 7.57 3.29
CA GLY A 72 7.63 7.58 2.96
C GLY A 72 7.89 7.42 1.46
N LYS A 73 7.22 6.47 0.79
CA LYS A 73 7.37 6.29 -0.65
C LYS A 73 6.81 7.48 -1.44
N ALA A 74 5.65 8.00 -1.07
CA ALA A 74 5.06 9.17 -1.73
C ALA A 74 5.96 10.41 -1.60
N ARG A 75 6.55 10.64 -0.41
CA ARG A 75 7.52 11.73 -0.18
C ARG A 75 8.77 11.55 -1.03
N ALA A 76 9.35 10.35 -1.05
CA ALA A 76 10.55 10.06 -1.86
C ALA A 76 10.28 10.29 -3.37
N VAL A 77 9.13 9.82 -3.86
CA VAL A 77 8.72 10.05 -5.26
C VAL A 77 8.53 11.54 -5.52
N ARG A 78 7.91 12.30 -4.62
CA ARG A 78 7.74 13.75 -4.75
C ARG A 78 9.08 14.49 -4.83
N VAL A 79 10.07 14.11 -4.02
CA VAL A 79 11.42 14.67 -4.09
C VAL A 79 12.04 14.42 -5.47
N GLU A 80 11.96 13.18 -5.96
CA GLU A 80 12.53 12.83 -7.26
C GLU A 80 11.79 13.50 -8.43
N ILE A 81 10.46 13.64 -8.37
CA ILE A 81 9.67 14.44 -9.32
C ILE A 81 10.22 15.86 -9.40
N MET A 82 10.50 16.48 -8.24
CA MET A 82 11.01 17.85 -8.20
C MET A 82 12.43 17.94 -8.76
N ARG A 83 13.29 16.95 -8.55
CA ARG A 83 14.63 16.88 -9.15
C ARG A 83 14.55 16.79 -10.68
N ARG A 84 13.68 15.92 -11.18
CA ARG A 84 13.44 15.66 -12.61
C ARG A 84 12.61 16.73 -13.32
N ARG A 85 12.21 17.81 -12.63
CA ARG A 85 11.27 18.81 -13.16
C ARG A 85 11.72 19.43 -14.49
N HIS A 86 13.02 19.49 -14.75
CA HIS A 86 13.62 20.09 -15.94
C HIS A 86 13.68 19.11 -17.14
N GLU A 87 13.47 17.81 -16.92
CA GLU A 87 13.45 16.79 -17.98
C GLU A 87 12.23 16.96 -18.89
N PRO A 88 12.25 16.49 -20.15
CA PRO A 88 11.07 16.46 -21.01
C PRO A 88 9.87 15.75 -20.36
N VAL A 89 8.65 16.26 -20.59
CA VAL A 89 7.41 15.69 -20.00
C VAL A 89 7.23 14.19 -20.30
N PRO A 90 7.52 13.69 -21.51
CA PRO A 90 7.44 12.25 -21.79
C PRO A 90 8.37 11.40 -20.91
N GLU A 91 9.58 11.86 -20.63
CA GLU A 91 10.55 11.12 -19.79
C GLU A 91 10.11 11.08 -18.33
N GLN A 92 9.60 12.20 -17.81
CA GLN A 92 8.95 12.21 -16.49
C GLN A 92 7.77 11.21 -16.44
N GLY A 93 6.94 11.19 -17.49
CA GLY A 93 5.80 10.30 -17.60
C GLY A 93 6.18 8.81 -17.63
N LYS A 94 7.20 8.44 -18.41
CA LYS A 94 7.73 7.06 -18.47
C LYS A 94 8.24 6.60 -17.10
N TRP A 95 9.01 7.44 -16.42
CA TRP A 95 9.52 7.13 -15.09
C TRP A 95 8.38 7.03 -14.05
N LEU A 96 7.41 7.94 -14.08
CA LEU A 96 6.25 7.87 -13.18
C LEU A 96 5.40 6.62 -13.41
N ARG A 97 5.24 6.20 -14.67
CA ARG A 97 4.57 4.94 -15.02
C ARG A 97 5.23 3.76 -14.34
N SER A 98 6.56 3.63 -14.42
CA SER A 98 7.29 2.50 -13.85
C SER A 98 7.20 2.50 -12.31
N VAL A 99 7.29 3.67 -11.67
CA VAL A 99 7.13 3.82 -10.22
C VAL A 99 5.75 3.38 -9.75
N VAL A 100 4.69 3.87 -10.40
CA VAL A 100 3.31 3.53 -10.04
C VAL A 100 3.03 2.07 -10.32
N GLN A 101 3.46 1.54 -11.47
CA GLN A 101 3.28 0.13 -11.81
C GLN A 101 3.99 -0.78 -10.79
N GLY A 102 5.24 -0.48 -10.43
CA GLY A 102 5.98 -1.24 -9.42
C GLY A 102 5.30 -1.23 -8.06
N HIS A 103 4.75 -0.08 -7.65
CA HIS A 103 3.97 0.01 -6.41
C HIS A 103 2.70 -0.85 -6.47
N LEU A 104 1.95 -0.79 -7.57
CA LEU A 104 0.74 -1.60 -7.75
C LEU A 104 1.06 -3.09 -7.79
N ASN A 105 2.13 -3.50 -8.47
CA ASN A 105 2.56 -4.90 -8.55
C ASN A 105 2.77 -5.53 -7.16
N TYR A 106 3.17 -4.75 -6.15
CA TYR A 106 3.30 -5.25 -4.78
C TYR A 106 2.03 -5.04 -3.94
N TYR A 107 1.49 -3.81 -3.92
CA TYR A 107 0.47 -3.40 -2.96
C TYR A 107 -0.98 -3.58 -3.45
N ALA A 108 -1.23 -3.89 -4.72
CA ALA A 108 -2.59 -4.03 -5.28
C ALA A 108 -3.27 -5.36 -4.91
N VAL A 109 -3.29 -5.68 -3.61
CA VAL A 109 -3.95 -6.84 -3.02
C VAL A 109 -5.38 -6.50 -2.58
N PRO A 110 -6.30 -7.48 -2.51
CA PRO A 110 -7.66 -7.24 -2.06
C PRO A 110 -7.72 -6.58 -0.67
N GLY A 111 -8.63 -5.62 -0.50
CA GLY A 111 -8.79 -4.84 0.73
C GLY A 111 -7.88 -3.61 0.85
N ASN A 112 -6.95 -3.40 -0.10
CA ASN A 112 -5.98 -2.31 -0.08
C ASN A 112 -6.23 -1.19 -1.11
N LYS A 113 -7.39 -1.17 -1.77
CA LYS A 113 -7.74 -0.22 -2.85
C LYS A 113 -7.52 1.24 -2.45
N GLN A 114 -7.99 1.62 -1.25
CA GLN A 114 -7.87 2.98 -0.74
C GLN A 114 -6.41 3.45 -0.65
N SER A 115 -5.49 2.59 -0.22
CA SER A 115 -4.07 2.95 -0.09
C SER A 115 -3.40 3.13 -1.46
N ILE A 116 -3.67 2.24 -2.41
CA ILE A 116 -3.09 2.37 -3.76
C ILE A 116 -3.67 3.57 -4.52
N ASP A 117 -4.94 3.93 -4.29
CA ASP A 117 -5.55 5.14 -4.82
C ASP A 117 -4.94 6.39 -4.21
N ALA A 118 -4.71 6.40 -2.90
CA ALA A 118 -4.05 7.50 -2.20
C ALA A 118 -2.63 7.70 -2.74
N PHE A 119 -1.85 6.62 -2.89
CA PHE A 119 -0.51 6.70 -3.47
C PHE A 119 -0.53 7.27 -4.89
N ARG A 120 -1.39 6.74 -5.77
CA ARG A 120 -1.56 7.26 -7.14
C ARG A 120 -1.93 8.74 -7.15
N THR A 121 -2.84 9.15 -6.27
CA THR A 121 -3.27 10.54 -6.13
C THR A 121 -2.13 11.45 -5.71
N GLU A 122 -1.33 11.06 -4.74
CA GLU A 122 -0.17 11.85 -4.29
C GLU A 122 0.91 11.98 -5.37
N VAL A 123 1.14 10.93 -6.16
CA VAL A 123 2.02 10.99 -7.33
C VAL A 123 1.51 12.00 -8.36
N ILE A 124 0.22 11.95 -8.70
CA ILE A 124 -0.40 12.90 -9.66
C ILE A 124 -0.30 14.34 -9.15
N LYS A 125 -0.63 14.59 -7.88
CA LYS A 125 -0.51 15.91 -7.25
C LYS A 125 0.93 16.39 -7.27
N GLY A 126 1.89 15.53 -6.97
CA GLY A 126 3.33 15.83 -7.05
C GLY A 126 3.76 16.24 -8.44
N TRP A 127 3.32 15.51 -9.47
CA TRP A 127 3.68 15.80 -10.85
C TRP A 127 3.05 17.10 -11.35
N LEU A 128 1.76 17.31 -11.06
CA LEU A 128 1.06 18.56 -11.36
C LEU A 128 1.78 19.77 -10.75
N HIS A 129 2.20 19.64 -9.48
CA HIS A 129 2.95 20.66 -8.78
C HIS A 129 4.27 21.01 -9.46
N ALA A 130 5.04 20.00 -9.87
CA ALA A 130 6.32 20.21 -10.56
C ALA A 130 6.14 20.86 -11.94
N LEU A 131 5.13 20.44 -12.71
CA LEU A 131 4.82 21.01 -14.03
C LEU A 131 4.43 22.48 -13.93
N ARG A 132 3.58 22.85 -12.96
CA ARG A 132 3.18 24.24 -12.69
C ARG A 132 4.38 25.11 -12.31
N ARG A 133 5.29 24.59 -11.49
CA ARG A 133 6.49 25.32 -11.06
C ARG A 133 7.49 25.54 -12.18
N ARG A 134 7.59 24.62 -13.15
CA ARG A 134 8.60 24.65 -14.22
C ARG A 134 8.33 25.73 -15.27
N SER A 135 7.06 25.96 -15.62
CA SER A 135 6.72 26.71 -16.83
C SER A 135 6.20 28.11 -16.53
N ARG A 136 6.72 29.14 -17.21
CA ARG A 136 6.07 30.46 -17.35
C ARG A 136 4.65 30.32 -17.93
N LYS A 137 4.39 29.20 -18.63
CA LYS A 137 3.09 28.81 -19.18
C LYS A 137 2.24 27.98 -18.21
N SER A 138 2.38 28.10 -16.89
CA SER A 138 1.39 27.52 -15.95
C SER A 138 -0.04 27.95 -16.32
N ARG A 139 -0.21 29.13 -16.92
CA ARG A 139 -1.47 29.61 -17.51
C ARG A 139 -1.99 28.72 -18.66
N SER A 140 -1.12 28.08 -19.45
CA SER A 140 -1.51 27.21 -20.57
C SER A 140 -1.66 25.73 -20.18
N LEU A 141 -1.53 25.40 -18.89
CA LEU A 141 -1.67 24.03 -18.39
C LEU A 141 -3.12 23.79 -17.99
N THR A 142 -3.97 23.63 -19.01
CA THR A 142 -5.40 23.38 -18.80
C THR A 142 -5.64 22.03 -18.11
N TRP A 143 -6.80 21.90 -17.47
CA TRP A 143 -7.22 20.65 -16.86
C TRP A 143 -7.31 19.50 -17.87
N GLU A 144 -7.68 19.78 -19.11
CA GLU A 144 -7.71 18.79 -20.19
C GLU A 144 -6.32 18.25 -20.52
N ARG A 145 -5.32 19.13 -20.61
CA ARG A 145 -3.93 18.71 -20.85
C ARG A 145 -3.41 17.84 -19.71
N ILE A 146 -3.74 18.19 -18.46
CA ILE A 146 -3.38 17.36 -17.30
C ILE A 146 -4.09 16.02 -17.33
N LYS A 147 -5.40 15.99 -17.62
CA LYS A 147 -6.16 14.74 -17.78
C LYS A 147 -5.51 13.84 -18.83
N ARG A 148 -5.15 14.40 -20.00
CA ARG A 148 -4.46 13.66 -21.06
C ARG A 148 -3.13 13.08 -20.57
N LEU A 149 -2.28 13.88 -19.91
CA LEU A 149 -1.00 13.39 -19.38
C LEU A 149 -1.17 12.27 -18.34
N VAL A 150 -2.11 12.44 -17.40
CA VAL A 150 -2.40 11.43 -16.37
C VAL A 150 -2.90 10.13 -17.01
N THR A 151 -3.85 10.22 -17.95
CA THR A 151 -4.38 9.06 -18.68
C THR A 151 -3.30 8.39 -19.53
N THR A 152 -2.43 9.16 -20.17
CA THR A 152 -1.34 8.63 -21.01
C THR A 152 -0.24 7.97 -20.20
N TRP A 153 0.08 8.42 -18.99
CA TRP A 153 1.29 7.96 -18.28
C TRP A 153 1.03 7.22 -16.98
N ILE A 154 -0.02 7.56 -16.22
CA ILE A 154 -0.21 7.05 -14.86
C ILE A 154 -1.22 5.90 -14.85
N PRO A 155 -0.79 4.64 -14.62
CA PRO A 155 -1.68 3.49 -14.58
C PRO A 155 -2.83 3.68 -13.60
N THR A 156 -4.00 3.14 -13.93
CA THR A 156 -5.14 3.10 -13.01
C THR A 156 -4.85 2.15 -11.86
N ALA A 157 -5.10 2.59 -10.63
CA ALA A 157 -4.93 1.77 -9.43
C ALA A 157 -6.04 0.73 -9.34
N LYS A 158 -5.87 -0.40 -10.03
CA LYS A 158 -6.75 -1.58 -9.96
C LYS A 158 -6.13 -2.64 -9.04
N ILE A 159 -6.97 -3.49 -8.46
CA ILE A 159 -6.50 -4.67 -7.70
C ILE A 159 -5.95 -5.66 -8.73
N LEU A 160 -4.68 -6.04 -8.58
CA LEU A 160 -3.97 -6.90 -9.52
C LEU A 160 -3.90 -8.35 -9.02
N HIS A 161 -3.97 -8.56 -7.71
CA HIS A 161 -3.81 -9.87 -7.11
C HIS A 161 -5.16 -10.52 -6.79
N PRO A 162 -5.31 -11.84 -6.98
CA PRO A 162 -6.45 -12.57 -6.47
C PRO A 162 -6.43 -12.60 -4.94
N TYR A 163 -7.56 -13.01 -4.35
CA TYR A 163 -7.64 -13.22 -2.90
C TYR A 163 -6.59 -14.23 -2.43
N PRO A 164 -6.01 -14.05 -1.22
CA PRO A 164 -4.99 -14.96 -0.67
C PRO A 164 -5.41 -16.42 -0.68
N SER A 165 -6.70 -16.71 -0.44
CA SER A 165 -7.26 -18.07 -0.48
C SER A 165 -7.13 -18.75 -1.85
N ARG A 166 -6.97 -17.99 -2.93
CA ARG A 166 -6.64 -18.50 -4.27
C ARG A 166 -5.15 -18.37 -4.58
N ARG A 167 -4.54 -17.24 -4.19
CA ARG A 167 -3.14 -16.92 -4.52
C ARG A 167 -2.12 -17.80 -3.80
N LEU A 168 -2.41 -18.15 -2.55
CA LEU A 168 -1.50 -18.87 -1.65
C LEU A 168 -2.03 -20.27 -1.32
N TYR A 169 -2.98 -20.77 -2.12
CA TYR A 169 -3.45 -22.13 -1.98
C TYR A 169 -2.32 -23.09 -2.34
N VAL A 170 -1.93 -23.93 -1.40
CA VAL A 170 -0.89 -24.95 -1.61
C VAL A 170 -1.58 -26.18 -2.18
N THR A 171 -1.31 -26.50 -3.45
CA THR A 171 -1.92 -27.65 -4.15
C THR A 171 -1.22 -28.96 -3.89
N ASN A 172 -0.02 -28.95 -3.32
CA ASN A 172 0.78 -30.16 -3.13
C ASN A 172 0.76 -30.56 -1.65
N PRO A 173 0.08 -31.66 -1.28
CA PRO A 173 0.35 -32.32 -0.02
C PRO A 173 1.79 -32.86 -0.09
N ARG A 174 2.57 -32.58 0.96
CA ARG A 174 3.83 -33.30 1.19
C ARG A 174 3.52 -34.66 1.77
#